data_AF-A0A2V8UUS6-F1
#
_entry.id   AF-A0A2V8UUS6-F1
#
_cell.length_a   1.000
_cell.length_b   1.000
_cell.length_c   1.000
_cell.angle_alpha   90.00
_cell.angle_beta   90.00
_cell.angle_gamma   90.00
#
_symmetry.space_group_name_H-M   'P 1'
#
loop_
_entity.id
_entity.type
_entity.pdbx_description
1 polymer ?
#
loop_
_entity_poly.entity_id
_entity_poly.type
_entity_poly.pdbx_seq_one_letter_code
_entity_poly.pdbx_strand_id
1 'polypeptide(L)'
;MTLLKRRSHMVSFRLSEEEYEGLKHICIAVGARSLSDVARDAVQRLLESGSSPRKDLNAEFELLSKRMEVLDREVKRLAQLLDQMPAGKMSFETARSS
;
A
#
# COMPACT_ATOMS: atom_id res chain seq x y z
N MET A 1 -3.41 26.31 27.14
CA MET A 1 -4.20 25.12 27.54
C MET A 1 -5.17 24.81 26.42
N THR A 2 -4.85 23.83 25.58
CA THR A 2 -5.71 23.44 24.46
C THR A 2 -6.93 22.70 25.01
N LEU A 3 -8.09 23.35 24.93
CA LEU A 3 -9.37 22.74 25.28
C LEU A 3 -9.61 21.55 24.34
N LEU A 4 -9.42 20.33 24.85
CA LEU A 4 -9.85 19.11 24.18
C LEU A 4 -11.37 19.21 24.00
N LYS A 5 -11.81 19.58 22.80
CA LYS A 5 -13.23 19.75 22.47
C LYS A 5 -13.94 18.43 22.81
N ARG A 6 -14.73 18.43 23.88
CA ARG A 6 -15.39 17.23 24.42
C ARG A 6 -16.26 16.63 23.33
N ARG A 7 -16.05 15.34 23.03
CA ARG A 7 -16.89 14.59 22.09
C ARG A 7 -18.29 14.43 22.72
N SER A 8 -19.24 15.23 22.27
CA SER A 8 -20.55 15.43 22.93
C SER A 8 -21.72 14.71 22.28
N HIS A 9 -21.55 14.14 21.09
CA HIS A 9 -22.65 13.50 20.34
C HIS A 9 -22.55 11.99 20.41
N MET A 10 -23.65 11.36 20.85
CA MET A 10 -23.82 9.90 20.85
C MET A 10 -24.47 9.47 19.53
N VAL A 11 -23.94 8.41 18.93
CA VAL A 11 -24.51 7.78 17.73
C VAL A 11 -24.94 6.38 18.14
N SER A 12 -26.20 6.03 17.86
CA SER A 12 -26.77 4.71 18.12
C SER A 12 -27.07 4.02 16.81
N PHE A 13 -26.61 2.79 16.66
CA PHE A 13 -26.92 1.91 15.53
C PHE A 13 -27.53 0.62 16.07
N ARG A 14 -28.47 0.03 15.33
CA ARG A 14 -29.05 -1.27 15.66
C ARG A 14 -28.31 -2.31 14.84
N LEU A 15 -27.85 -3.36 15.50
CA LEU A 15 -27.19 -4.51 14.87
C LEU A 15 -28.01 -5.77 15.11
N SER A 16 -27.89 -6.73 14.20
CA SER A 16 -28.21 -8.12 14.52
C SER A 16 -27.19 -8.70 15.51
N GLU A 17 -27.51 -9.84 16.11
CA GLU A 17 -26.59 -10.56 17.02
C GLU A 17 -25.27 -10.92 16.29
N GLU A 18 -25.37 -11.36 15.04
CA GLU A 18 -24.25 -11.75 14.19
C GLU A 18 -23.31 -10.57 13.89
N GLU A 19 -23.90 -9.41 13.58
CA GLU A 19 -23.14 -8.17 13.33
C GLU A 19 -22.46 -7.68 14.62
N TYR A 20 -23.12 -7.82 15.76
CA TYR A 20 -22.57 -7.41 17.05
C TYR A 20 -21.38 -8.27 17.47
N GLU A 21 -21.47 -9.59 17.31
CA GLU A 21 -20.33 -10.49 17.56
C GLU A 21 -19.17 -10.23 16.61
N GLY A 22 -19.44 -10.04 15.31
CA GLY A 22 -18.42 -9.62 14.35
C GLY A 22 -17.69 -8.35 14.79
N LEU A 23 -18.43 -7.36 15.28
CA LEU A 23 -17.87 -6.10 15.75
C LEU A 23 -17.00 -6.27 17.02
N LYS A 24 -17.37 -7.17 17.94
CA LYS A 24 -16.54 -7.52 19.11
C LYS A 24 -15.23 -8.17 18.69
N HIS A 25 -15.28 -9.13 17.75
CA HIS A 25 -14.07 -9.78 17.24
C HIS A 25 -13.10 -8.77 16.63
N ILE A 26 -13.62 -7.81 15.85
CA ILE A 26 -12.81 -6.73 15.28
C ILE A 26 -12.19 -5.87 16.39
N CYS A 27 -12.95 -5.55 17.45
CA CYS A 27 -12.45 -4.78 18.58
C CYS A 27 -11.26 -5.45 19.27
N ILE A 28 -11.31 -6.78 19.44
CA ILE A 28 -10.22 -7.57 20.00
C ILE A 28 -9.03 -7.62 19.03
N ALA A 29 -9.27 -7.90 17.75
CA ALA A 29 -8.24 -8.03 16.73
C ALA A 29 -7.44 -6.72 16.52
N VAL A 30 -8.10 -5.58 16.61
CA VAL A 30 -7.49 -4.25 16.49
C VAL A 30 -6.85 -3.79 17.81
N GLY A 31 -7.13 -4.46 18.93
CA GLY A 31 -6.62 -4.09 20.25
C GLY A 31 -7.21 -2.77 20.78
N ALA A 32 -8.42 -2.42 20.35
CA ALA A 32 -9.05 -1.17 20.72
C ALA A 32 -9.59 -1.23 22.16
N ARG A 33 -9.54 -0.10 22.87
CA ARG A 33 -10.01 0.01 24.27
C ARG A 33 -11.53 0.05 24.40
N SER A 34 -12.24 0.32 23.29
CA SER A 34 -13.69 0.30 23.23
C SER A 34 -14.21 0.13 21.80
N LEU A 35 -15.43 -0.39 21.67
CA LEU A 35 -16.19 -0.43 20.42
C LEU A 35 -16.33 0.97 19.79
N SER A 36 -16.45 2.00 20.61
CA SER A 36 -16.52 3.38 20.13
C SER A 36 -15.20 3.85 19.52
N ASP A 37 -14.05 3.32 19.94
CA ASP A 37 -12.76 3.64 19.32
C ASP A 37 -12.66 3.02 17.92
N VAL A 38 -13.08 1.76 17.78
CA VAL A 38 -13.17 1.06 16.48
C VAL A 38 -14.13 1.78 15.54
N ALA A 39 -15.33 2.11 16.02
CA ALA A 39 -16.32 2.81 15.22
C ALA A 39 -15.81 4.18 14.76
N ARG A 40 -15.10 4.91 15.63
CA ARG A 40 -14.51 6.21 15.27
C ARG A 40 -13.42 6.07 14.22
N ASP A 41 -12.52 5.10 14.36
CA ASP A 41 -11.47 4.84 13.38
C ASP A 41 -12.06 4.44 12.02
N ALA A 42 -13.06 3.55 12.01
CA ALA A 42 -13.76 3.15 10.80
C ALA A 42 -14.47 4.34 10.11
N VAL A 43 -15.21 5.15 10.89
CA VAL A 43 -15.89 6.35 10.37
C VAL A 43 -14.88 7.39 9.89
N GLN A 44 -13.75 7.56 10.58
CA GLN A 44 -12.71 8.49 10.17
C GLN A 44 -12.09 8.07 8.83
N ARG A 45 -11.73 6.79 8.68
CA ARG A 45 -11.26 6.25 7.39
C ARG A 45 -12.29 6.43 6.28
N LEU A 46 -13.58 6.22 6.59
CA LEU A 46 -14.66 6.44 5.64
C LEU A 46 -14.76 7.92 5.23
N LEU A 47 -14.68 8.85 6.18
CA LEU A 47 -14.68 10.29 5.91
C LEU A 47 -13.45 10.74 5.13
N GLU A 48 -12.26 10.22 5.45
CA GLU A 48 -11.03 10.47 4.70
C GLU A 48 -11.16 9.94 3.26
N SER A 49 -11.67 8.72 3.09
CA SER A 49 -11.93 8.12 1.78
C SER A 49 -13.06 8.79 0.98
N GLY A 50 -14.01 9.43 1.67
CA GLY A 50 -15.12 10.17 1.07
C GLY A 50 -14.80 11.63 0.76
N SER A 51 -13.82 12.22 1.45
CA SER A 51 -13.34 13.59 1.24
C SER A 51 -12.20 13.69 0.23
N SER A 52 -11.46 12.61 0.01
CA SER A 52 -10.58 12.50 -1.15
C SER A 52 -11.48 12.21 -2.36
N PRO A 53 -11.32 12.88 -3.51
CA PRO A 53 -11.79 12.26 -4.75
C PRO A 53 -11.17 10.88 -4.71
N ARG A 54 -12.02 9.82 -4.73
CA ARG A 54 -11.59 8.41 -4.70
C ARG A 54 -10.26 8.38 -5.41
N LYS A 55 -9.15 8.22 -4.67
CA LYS A 55 -7.83 8.07 -5.29
C LYS A 55 -8.09 7.01 -6.33
N ASP A 56 -8.06 7.40 -7.60
CA ASP A 56 -8.63 6.57 -8.64
C ASP A 56 -7.68 5.38 -8.73
N LEU A 57 -8.03 4.32 -7.99
CA LEU A 57 -7.17 3.17 -7.81
C LEU A 57 -6.89 2.55 -9.18
N ASN A 58 -7.83 2.73 -10.13
CA ASN A 58 -7.62 2.36 -11.52
C ASN A 58 -6.57 3.27 -12.17
N ALA A 59 -6.60 4.58 -11.96
CA ALA A 59 -5.55 5.47 -12.47
C ALA A 59 -4.17 5.20 -11.86
N GLU A 60 -4.08 4.90 -10.55
CA GLU A 60 -2.82 4.51 -9.91
C GLU A 60 -2.33 3.14 -10.41
N PHE A 61 -3.24 2.18 -10.61
CA PHE A 61 -2.93 0.86 -11.16
C PHE A 61 -2.50 0.91 -12.64
N GLU A 62 -3.15 1.75 -13.44
CA GLU A 62 -2.77 2.05 -14.83
C GLU A 62 -1.37 2.68 -14.90
N LEU A 63 -1.08 3.63 -14.00
CA LEU A 63 0.25 4.24 -13.92
C LEU A 63 1.32 3.21 -13.52
N LEU A 64 1.00 2.33 -12.58
CA LEU A 64 1.89 1.24 -12.16
C LEU A 64 2.13 0.25 -13.29
N SER A 65 1.08 -0.14 -14.02
CA SER A 65 1.16 -1.06 -15.16
C SER A 65 2.06 -0.49 -16.26
N LYS A 66 1.87 0.79 -16.62
CA LYS A 66 2.73 1.49 -17.58
C LYS A 66 4.20 1.52 -17.14
N ARG A 67 4.47 1.77 -15.85
CA ARG A 67 5.84 1.74 -15.31
C ARG A 67 6.45 0.35 -15.41
N MET A 68 5.66 -0.68 -15.15
CA MET A 68 6.12 -2.07 -15.23
C MET A 68 6.41 -2.49 -16.68
N GLU A 69 5.62 -2.05 -17.65
CA GLU A 69 5.91 -2.27 -19.09
C GLU A 69 7.19 -1.55 -19.54
N VAL A 70 7.44 -0.33 -19.08
CA VAL A 70 8.70 0.37 -19.36
C VAL A 70 9.87 -0.40 -18.76
N LEU A 71 9.74 -0.84 -17.51
CA LEU A 71 10.79 -1.62 -16.85
C LEU A 71 11.05 -2.95 -17.59
N ASP A 72 10.02 -3.68 -18.00
CA ASP A 72 10.15 -4.92 -18.76
C ASP A 72 10.87 -4.70 -20.11
N ARG A 73 10.55 -3.60 -20.81
CA ARG A 73 11.25 -3.22 -22.04
C ARG A 73 12.73 -2.94 -21.80
N GLU A 74 13.06 -2.17 -20.77
CA GLU A 74 14.46 -1.83 -20.47
C GLU A 74 15.25 -3.05 -19.99
N VAL A 75 14.64 -3.95 -19.21
CA VAL A 75 15.28 -5.21 -18.79
C VAL A 75 15.55 -6.11 -20.00
N LYS A 76 14.58 -6.26 -20.92
CA LYS A 76 14.76 -7.02 -22.16
C LYS A 76 15.86 -6.42 -23.03
N ARG A 77 15.90 -5.09 -23.15
CA ARG A 77 16.95 -4.37 -23.87
C ARG A 77 18.32 -4.61 -23.25
N LEU A 78 18.42 -4.53 -21.93
CA LEU A 78 19.67 -4.79 -21.21
C LEU A 78 20.14 -6.24 -21.41
N ALA A 79 19.24 -7.21 -21.31
CA ALA A 79 19.55 -8.62 -21.56
C ALA A 79 20.05 -8.84 -22.99
N GLN A 80 19.40 -8.24 -23.98
CA GLN A 80 19.84 -8.31 -25.38
C GLN A 80 21.22 -7.69 -25.61
N LEU A 81 21.56 -6.59 -24.92
CA LEU A 81 22.89 -5.97 -25.01
C LEU A 81 23.97 -6.84 -24.36
N LEU A 82 23.63 -7.54 -23.27
CA LEU A 82 24.53 -8.51 -22.65
C LEU A 82 24.75 -9.73 -23.53
N ASP A 83 23.70 -10.26 -24.18
CA ASP A 83 23.81 -11.38 -25.12
C ASP A 83 24.56 -11.01 -26.41
N GLN A 84 24.45 -9.76 -26.85
CA GLN A 84 25.19 -9.23 -27.99
C GLN A 84 26.63 -8.85 -27.65
N MET A 85 27.03 -8.92 -26.37
CA MET A 85 28.40 -8.69 -25.97
C MET A 85 29.19 -9.97 -26.25
N PRO A 86 30.10 -10.00 -27.25
CA PRO A 86 30.85 -11.20 -27.55
C PRO A 86 31.74 -11.56 -26.35
N ALA A 87 31.73 -12.84 -25.96
CA ALA A 87 32.51 -13.43 -24.87
C ALA A 87 34.06 -13.35 -25.05
N GLY A 88 34.56 -12.44 -25.88
CA GLY A 88 35.94 -12.40 -26.38
C GLY A 88 36.78 -11.20 -25.93
N LYS A 89 36.36 -10.39 -24.96
CA LYS A 89 37.21 -9.33 -24.38
C LYS A 89 37.30 -9.42 -22.86
N MET A 90 37.58 -10.61 -22.36
CA MET A 90 38.21 -10.79 -21.05
C MET A 90 39.60 -11.42 -21.24
N SER A 91 40.41 -10.86 -22.16
CA SER A 91 41.83 -11.15 -22.18
C SER A 91 42.47 -10.31 -21.08
N PHE A 92 42.59 -10.89 -19.88
CA PHE A 92 43.57 -10.41 -18.91
C PHE A 92 44.94 -10.47 -19.59
N GLU A 93 45.55 -9.31 -19.69
CA GLU A 93 46.89 -9.09 -20.18
C GLU A 93 47.84 -9.99 -19.39
N THR A 94 48.38 -11.02 -20.04
CA THR A 94 49.52 -11.78 -19.54
C THR A 94 50.68 -10.79 -19.41
N ALA A 95 50.83 -10.23 -18.21
CA ALA A 95 52.04 -9.54 -17.80
C ALA A 95 53.16 -10.57 -17.67
N ARG A 96 53.88 -10.72 -18.79
CA ARG A 96 55.30 -11.02 -18.89
C ARG A 96 56.05 -10.53 -17.63
N SER A 97 56.81 -11.39 -16.98
CA SER A 97 58.28 -11.24 -16.77
C SER A 97 58.80 -12.06 -15.57
N SER A 98 59.86 -12.83 -15.90
CA SER A 98 60.98 -13.29 -15.05
C SER A 98 60.81 -14.58 -14.25
#